data_AF-A0A4Z0QB15-F1
#
_entry.id   AF-A0A4Z0QB15-F1
#
_cell.length_a   1.000
_cell.length_b   1.000
_cell.length_c   1.000
_cell.angle_alpha   90.00
_cell.angle_beta   90.00
_cell.angle_gamma   90.00
#
_symmetry.space_group_name_H-M   'P 1'
#
loop_
_entity.id
_entity.type
_entity.pdbx_description
1 polymer ?
#
loop_
_entity_poly.entity_id
_entity_poly.type
_entity_poly.pdbx_seq_one_letter_code
_entity_poly.pdbx_strand_id
1 'polypeptide(L)'
;MKSLQIPVKPHVLKYLQFFLGEEYSLSESDPYGLMLFNLLRRPVSDSRKDEVVAKYTGRFAVHYGSYSPQQFGLKNLTGKTVYQFNNFVHSLIKLDLHCYVDLMTDHGNQVKYSIECFMRKYGFEESDIAYDTLLKSYQRFVEERKASKKKAAAVTPRKALKDLQKKLTTMVATTHLSAAAPLHVSL
;
A
#
# COMPACT_ATOMS: atom_id res chain seq x y z
N MET A 1 17.68 5.29 -25.90
CA MET A 1 17.18 4.51 -24.74
C MET A 1 15.67 4.40 -24.84
N LYS A 2 15.08 3.23 -24.58
CA LYS A 2 13.61 3.11 -24.56
C LYS A 2 13.10 3.62 -23.21
N SER A 3 12.27 4.65 -23.22
CA SER A 3 11.52 5.10 -22.04
C SER A 3 10.09 4.57 -22.09
N LEU A 4 9.52 4.34 -20.93
CA LEU A 4 8.12 3.95 -20.73
C LEU A 4 7.37 5.15 -20.15
N GLN A 5 6.26 5.52 -20.77
CA GLN A 5 5.41 6.62 -20.29
C GLN A 5 4.20 6.04 -19.55
N ILE A 6 4.18 6.20 -18.23
CA ILE A 6 3.12 5.66 -17.37
C ILE A 6 2.05 6.75 -17.15
N PRO A 7 0.78 6.51 -17.54
CA PRO A 7 -0.30 7.43 -17.20
C PRO A 7 -0.50 7.50 -15.68
N VAL A 8 -0.52 8.70 -15.11
CA VAL A 8 -0.69 8.91 -13.67
C VAL A 8 -1.62 10.09 -13.39
N LYS A 9 -2.23 10.08 -12.20
CA LYS A 9 -2.99 11.24 -11.71
C LYS A 9 -2.05 12.44 -11.47
N PRO A 10 -2.52 13.69 -11.61
CA PRO A 10 -1.68 14.88 -11.43
C PRO A 10 -0.93 14.94 -10.09
N HIS A 11 -1.60 14.73 -8.95
CA HIS A 11 -0.95 14.71 -7.63
C HIS A 11 0.05 13.56 -7.47
N VAL A 12 -0.22 12.43 -8.13
CA VAL A 12 0.72 11.28 -8.14
C VAL A 12 1.98 11.65 -8.92
N LEU A 13 1.86 12.34 -10.06
CA LEU A 13 3.01 12.83 -10.82
C LEU A 13 3.86 13.79 -10.00
N LYS A 14 3.25 14.82 -9.39
CA LYS A 14 3.94 15.80 -8.54
C LYS A 14 4.68 15.11 -7.38
N TYR A 15 4.05 14.12 -6.74
CA TYR A 15 4.69 13.34 -5.69
C TYR A 15 5.87 12.50 -6.19
N LEU A 16 5.71 11.78 -7.31
CA LEU A 16 6.79 10.99 -7.89
C LEU A 16 7.98 11.87 -8.30
N GLN A 17 7.71 13.02 -8.93
CA GLN A 17 8.75 13.96 -9.34
C GLN A 17 9.51 14.55 -8.14
N PHE A 18 8.83 14.82 -7.03
CA PHE A 18 9.47 15.30 -5.80
C PHE A 18 10.49 14.29 -5.24
N PHE A 19 10.18 12.99 -5.27
CA PHE A 19 11.05 11.95 -4.67
C PHE A 19 12.05 11.32 -5.64
N LEU A 20 11.67 11.16 -6.91
CA LEU A 20 12.43 10.39 -7.90
C LEU A 20 13.02 11.26 -9.02
N GLY A 21 12.64 12.54 -9.09
CA GLY A 21 12.97 13.43 -10.20
C GLY A 21 12.04 13.28 -11.40
N GLU A 22 12.29 14.09 -12.43
CA GLU A 22 11.49 14.11 -13.66
C GLU A 22 11.67 12.84 -14.51
N GLU A 23 12.89 12.29 -14.52
CA GLU A 23 13.28 11.11 -15.25
C GLU A 23 13.74 10.01 -14.29
N TYR A 24 12.86 9.03 -14.02
CA TYR A 24 13.18 7.94 -13.12
C TYR A 24 13.82 6.76 -13.85
N SER A 25 14.96 6.29 -13.39
CA SER A 25 15.56 5.04 -13.87
C SER A 25 15.08 3.87 -13.02
N LEU A 26 14.45 2.88 -13.66
CA LEU A 26 13.90 1.69 -13.00
C LEU A 26 14.97 0.99 -12.17
N SER A 27 14.70 0.84 -10.87
CA SER A 27 15.61 0.17 -9.93
C SER A 27 14.88 -0.83 -9.02
N GLU A 28 15.46 -2.01 -8.80
CA GLU A 28 14.94 -2.97 -7.82
C GLU A 28 15.34 -2.61 -6.37
N SER A 29 16.20 -1.59 -6.18
CA SER A 29 16.66 -1.16 -4.86
C SER A 29 15.64 -0.30 -4.09
N ASP A 30 14.66 0.25 -4.78
CA ASP A 30 13.66 1.14 -4.20
C ASP A 30 12.24 0.56 -4.37
N PRO A 31 11.30 0.94 -3.49
CA PRO A 31 9.97 0.34 -3.49
C PRO A 31 9.14 0.67 -4.74
N TYR A 32 9.43 1.78 -5.44
CA TYR A 32 8.71 2.18 -6.65
C TYR A 32 9.11 1.28 -7.81
N GLY A 33 10.41 1.12 -8.03
CA GLY A 33 10.90 0.28 -9.10
C GLY A 33 10.65 -1.20 -8.84
N LEU A 34 10.74 -1.68 -7.59
CA LEU A 34 10.33 -3.05 -7.26
C LEU A 34 8.84 -3.30 -7.56
N MET A 35 7.96 -2.35 -7.23
CA MET A 35 6.54 -2.45 -7.56
C MET A 35 6.33 -2.46 -9.09
N LEU A 36 6.93 -1.51 -9.81
CA LEU A 36 6.82 -1.44 -11.28
C LEU A 36 7.35 -2.69 -11.96
N PHE A 37 8.51 -3.19 -11.52
CA PHE A 37 9.12 -4.39 -12.06
C PHE A 37 8.18 -5.60 -11.90
N ASN A 38 7.56 -5.77 -10.74
CA ASN A 38 6.57 -6.83 -10.51
C ASN A 38 5.31 -6.68 -11.37
N LEU A 39 4.82 -5.45 -11.55
CA LEU A 39 3.64 -5.17 -12.35
C LEU A 39 3.88 -5.40 -13.85
N LEU A 40 5.02 -4.96 -14.37
CA LEU A 40 5.34 -5.05 -15.81
C LEU A 40 5.62 -6.48 -16.29
N ARG A 41 6.07 -7.37 -15.39
CA ARG A 41 6.37 -8.77 -15.71
C ARG A 41 5.14 -9.66 -15.83
N ARG A 42 4.03 -9.30 -15.17
CA ARG A 42 2.82 -10.15 -15.11
C ARG A 42 1.80 -9.66 -16.14
N PRO A 43 1.38 -10.50 -17.09
CA PRO A 43 0.27 -10.14 -17.95
C PRO A 43 -1.00 -10.10 -17.10
N VAL A 44 -1.58 -8.91 -16.96
CA VAL A 44 -2.87 -8.74 -16.29
C VAL A 44 -3.76 -7.91 -17.19
N SER A 45 -4.67 -8.57 -17.92
CA SER A 45 -5.69 -7.89 -18.73
C SER A 45 -6.95 -7.66 -17.90
N ASP A 46 -7.40 -6.41 -17.83
CA ASP A 46 -8.73 -6.04 -17.33
C ASP A 46 -9.16 -4.76 -18.03
N SER A 47 -9.95 -4.90 -19.09
CA SER A 47 -10.37 -3.79 -19.96
C SER A 47 -11.17 -2.73 -19.21
N ARG A 48 -11.82 -3.08 -18.09
CA ARG A 48 -12.61 -2.12 -17.29
C ARG A 48 -11.76 -1.01 -16.70
N LYS A 49 -10.44 -1.21 -16.58
CA LYS A 49 -9.52 -0.20 -16.04
C LYS A 49 -8.98 0.75 -17.11
N ASP A 50 -9.05 0.38 -18.39
CA ASP A 50 -8.53 1.20 -19.47
C ASP A 50 -9.27 2.54 -19.57
N GLU A 51 -10.61 2.53 -19.43
CA GLU A 51 -11.43 3.75 -19.42
C GLU A 51 -11.10 4.69 -18.24
N VAL A 52 -10.80 4.13 -17.07
CA VAL A 52 -10.42 4.91 -15.88
C VAL A 52 -9.05 5.56 -16.09
N VAL A 53 -8.11 4.79 -16.63
CA VAL A 53 -6.73 5.23 -16.88
C VAL A 53 -6.65 6.23 -18.03
N ALA A 54 -7.57 6.18 -19.00
CA ALA A 54 -7.64 7.16 -20.07
C ALA A 54 -7.85 8.60 -19.57
N LYS A 55 -8.41 8.78 -18.36
CA LYS A 55 -8.62 10.08 -17.72
C LYS A 55 -7.35 10.62 -17.03
N TYR A 56 -6.29 9.83 -16.95
CA TYR A 56 -5.04 10.23 -16.29
C TYR A 56 -4.23 11.10 -17.25
N THR A 57 -4.09 12.37 -16.90
CA THR A 57 -3.45 13.38 -17.74
C THR A 57 -1.93 13.42 -17.56
N GLY A 58 -1.42 13.04 -16.38
CA GLY A 58 0.01 13.01 -16.10
C GLY A 58 0.72 11.85 -16.80
N ARG A 59 1.98 12.08 -17.20
CA ARG A 59 2.85 11.06 -17.81
C ARG A 59 4.16 11.01 -17.03
N PHE A 60 4.39 9.88 -16.36
CA PHE A 60 5.62 9.65 -15.63
C PHE A 60 6.60 8.86 -16.49
N ALA A 61 7.76 9.45 -16.77
CA ALA A 61 8.79 8.87 -17.62
C ALA A 61 9.66 7.90 -16.80
N VAL A 62 9.68 6.63 -17.22
CA VAL A 62 10.50 5.58 -16.61
C VAL A 62 11.49 5.03 -17.62
N HIS A 63 12.78 5.18 -17.34
CA HIS A 63 13.86 4.60 -18.13
C HIS A 63 14.14 3.20 -17.64
N TYR A 64 14.24 2.25 -18.56
CA TYR A 64 14.54 0.86 -18.18
C TYR A 64 15.96 0.66 -17.63
N GLY A 65 16.87 1.64 -17.76
CA GLY A 65 18.25 1.52 -17.33
C GLY A 65 18.94 0.30 -17.97
N SER A 66 19.49 -0.58 -17.14
CA SER A 66 20.12 -1.84 -17.55
C SER A 66 19.13 -2.98 -17.84
N TYR A 67 17.82 -2.80 -17.58
CA TYR A 67 16.83 -3.87 -17.69
C TYR A 67 16.22 -3.94 -19.09
N SER A 68 16.75 -4.78 -19.99
CA SER A 68 16.15 -4.97 -21.32
C SER A 68 14.69 -5.49 -21.23
N PRO A 69 13.67 -4.81 -21.79
CA PRO A 69 12.28 -5.26 -21.72
C PRO A 69 12.04 -6.65 -22.34
N GLN A 70 12.86 -7.03 -23.32
CA GLN A 70 12.77 -8.35 -23.96
C GLN A 70 13.30 -9.45 -23.06
N GLN A 71 14.43 -9.21 -22.39
CA GLN A 71 15.08 -10.17 -21.50
C GLN A 71 14.31 -10.35 -20.18
N PHE A 72 13.79 -9.25 -19.62
CA PHE A 72 13.13 -9.26 -18.31
C PHE A 72 11.60 -9.37 -18.40
N GLY A 73 11.02 -9.41 -19.60
CA GLY A 73 9.57 -9.53 -19.79
C GLY A 73 8.77 -8.29 -19.38
N LEU A 74 9.38 -7.10 -19.43
CA LEU A 74 8.77 -5.84 -19.01
C LEU A 74 7.87 -5.24 -20.11
N LYS A 75 6.85 -5.98 -20.52
CA LYS A 75 6.01 -5.63 -21.68
C LYS A 75 4.56 -5.29 -21.30
N ASN A 76 4.14 -5.57 -20.07
CA ASN A 76 2.73 -5.57 -19.69
C ASN A 76 2.28 -4.25 -19.02
N LEU A 77 2.27 -3.15 -19.78
CA LEU A 77 1.61 -1.92 -19.33
C LEU A 77 0.14 -1.93 -19.77
N THR A 78 -0.74 -2.44 -18.90
CA THR A 78 -2.19 -2.47 -19.09
C THR A 78 -2.88 -1.44 -18.19
N GLY A 79 -4.15 -1.11 -18.42
CA GLY A 79 -4.88 -0.22 -17.51
C GLY A 79 -4.91 -0.74 -16.07
N LYS A 80 -4.91 -2.06 -15.86
CA LYS A 80 -4.84 -2.64 -14.51
C LYS A 80 -3.49 -2.42 -13.84
N THR A 81 -2.38 -2.61 -14.54
CA THR A 81 -1.05 -2.37 -13.94
C THR A 81 -0.84 -0.90 -13.64
N VAL A 82 -1.28 -0.01 -14.54
CA VAL A 82 -1.27 1.45 -14.31
C VAL A 82 -2.13 1.85 -13.12
N TYR A 83 -3.35 1.30 -13.01
CA TYR A 83 -4.24 1.55 -11.89
C TYR A 83 -3.65 1.09 -10.56
N GLN A 84 -3.04 -0.11 -10.53
CA GLN A 84 -2.38 -0.65 -9.35
C GLN A 84 -1.19 0.21 -8.92
N PHE A 85 -0.36 0.65 -9.86
CA PHE A 85 0.76 1.55 -9.57
C PHE A 85 0.29 2.89 -8.99
N ASN A 86 -0.71 3.53 -9.61
CA ASN A 86 -1.29 4.78 -9.10
C ASN A 86 -1.85 4.60 -7.68
N ASN A 87 -2.55 3.49 -7.40
CA ASN A 87 -3.07 3.22 -6.07
C ASN A 87 -1.95 2.99 -5.04
N PHE A 88 -0.88 2.30 -5.42
CA PHE A 88 0.29 2.10 -4.58
C PHE A 88 0.91 3.44 -4.18
N VAL A 89 1.23 4.29 -5.15
CA VAL A 89 1.81 5.62 -4.86
C VAL A 89 0.83 6.47 -4.06
N HIS A 90 -0.47 6.41 -4.37
CA HIS A 90 -1.47 7.14 -3.60
C HIS A 90 -1.58 6.68 -2.14
N SER A 91 -1.34 5.40 -1.86
CA SER A 91 -1.23 4.90 -0.48
C SER A 91 0.02 5.44 0.23
N LEU A 92 1.15 5.60 -0.48
CA LEU A 92 2.34 6.25 0.07
C LEU A 92 2.08 7.72 0.40
N ILE A 93 1.39 8.45 -0.49
CA ILE A 93 0.97 9.85 -0.23
C ILE A 93 0.13 9.94 1.04
N LYS A 94 -0.81 9.01 1.24
CA LYS A 94 -1.64 8.98 2.46
C LYS A 94 -0.83 8.71 3.70
N LEU A 95 0.08 7.73 3.65
CA LEU A 95 0.95 7.42 4.79
C LEU A 95 1.79 8.63 5.18
N ASP A 96 2.42 9.27 4.20
CA ASP A 96 3.24 10.47 4.40
C ASP A 96 2.40 11.65 4.93
N LEU A 97 1.19 11.86 4.40
CA LEU A 97 0.22 12.83 4.94
C LEU A 97 -0.06 12.57 6.42
N HIS A 98 -0.36 11.33 6.79
CA HIS A 98 -0.72 10.97 8.17
C HIS A 98 0.45 11.22 9.12
N CYS A 99 1.65 10.79 8.75
CA CYS A 99 2.88 11.03 9.52
C CYS A 99 3.19 12.52 9.63
N TYR A 100 3.07 13.28 8.54
CA TYR A 100 3.34 14.71 8.52
C TYR A 100 2.37 15.49 9.41
N VAL A 101 1.07 15.20 9.31
CA VAL A 101 0.06 15.88 10.12
C VAL A 101 0.20 15.52 11.60
N ASP A 102 0.42 14.24 11.95
CA ASP A 102 0.68 13.84 13.33
C ASP A 102 1.88 14.64 13.91
N LEU A 103 3.02 14.66 13.19
CA LEU A 103 4.22 15.39 13.61
C LEU A 103 3.94 16.88 13.81
N MET A 104 3.26 17.53 12.87
CA MET A 104 2.93 18.95 12.97
C MET A 104 1.99 19.23 14.14
N THR A 105 1.02 18.35 14.40
CA THR A 105 0.11 18.49 15.54
C THR A 105 0.78 18.25 16.89
N ASP A 106 1.78 17.36 16.95
CA ASP A 106 2.61 17.15 18.14
C ASP A 106 3.43 18.42 18.49
N HIS A 107 3.74 19.23 17.48
CA HIS A 107 4.32 20.57 17.64
C HIS A 107 3.28 21.69 17.87
N GLY A 108 2.02 21.35 18.14
CA GLY A 108 0.96 22.30 18.48
C GLY A 108 0.28 22.96 17.28
N ASN A 109 0.58 22.55 16.05
CA ASN A 109 -0.09 23.10 14.86
C ASN A 109 -1.50 22.55 14.70
N GLN A 110 -2.38 23.34 14.08
CA GLN A 110 -3.71 22.88 13.71
C GLN A 110 -3.66 21.88 12.53
N VAL A 111 -4.57 20.91 12.51
CA VAL A 111 -4.67 19.91 11.42
C VAL A 111 -4.86 20.59 10.07
N LYS A 112 -5.74 21.59 9.97
CA LYS A 112 -5.99 22.33 8.73
C LYS A 112 -4.71 22.94 8.16
N TYR A 113 -4.02 23.72 8.99
CA TYR A 113 -2.75 24.34 8.62
C TYR A 113 -1.71 23.29 8.20
N SER A 114 -1.64 22.16 8.91
CA SER A 114 -0.71 21.08 8.61
C SER A 114 -0.97 20.44 7.24
N ILE A 115 -2.24 20.24 6.87
CA ILE A 115 -2.61 19.73 5.53
C ILE A 115 -2.29 20.77 4.45
N GLU A 116 -2.56 22.05 4.66
CA GLU A 116 -2.21 23.12 3.72
C GLU A 116 -0.69 23.21 3.50
N CYS A 117 0.10 23.07 4.57
CA CYS A 117 1.56 22.97 4.49
C CYS A 117 2.02 21.72 3.73
N PHE A 118 1.37 20.57 3.94
CA PHE A 118 1.64 19.35 3.19
C PHE A 118 1.36 19.54 1.69
N MET A 119 0.22 20.12 1.31
CA MET A 119 -0.11 20.43 -0.08
C MET A 119 0.93 21.36 -0.70
N ARG A 120 1.30 22.43 0.01
CA ARG A 120 2.33 23.38 -0.45
C ARG A 120 3.70 22.71 -0.64
N LYS A 121 4.10 21.82 0.27
CA LYS A 121 5.38 21.09 0.21
C LYS A 121 5.53 20.29 -1.08
N TYR A 122 4.46 19.64 -1.54
CA TYR A 122 4.46 18.83 -2.77
C TYR A 122 3.91 19.58 -3.99
N GLY A 123 3.59 20.87 -3.85
CA GLY A 123 2.99 21.68 -4.91
C GLY A 123 1.60 21.20 -5.36
N PHE A 124 0.84 20.53 -4.49
CA PHE A 124 -0.51 20.09 -4.80
C PHE A 124 -1.48 21.27 -4.87
N GLU A 125 -2.24 21.32 -5.95
CA GLU A 125 -3.34 22.26 -6.13
C GLU A 125 -4.68 21.58 -5.81
N GLU A 126 -5.71 22.40 -5.57
CA GLU A 126 -7.06 21.91 -5.31
C GLU A 126 -7.64 21.12 -6.50
N SER A 127 -7.17 21.42 -7.72
CA SER A 127 -7.47 20.71 -8.96
C SER A 127 -6.85 19.31 -9.03
N ASP A 128 -5.70 19.09 -8.36
CA ASP A 128 -5.01 17.79 -8.35
C ASP A 128 -5.64 16.87 -7.30
N ILE A 129 -5.78 17.38 -6.07
CA ILE A 129 -6.37 16.69 -4.93
C ILE A 129 -6.97 17.71 -3.96
N ALA A 130 -8.29 17.67 -3.83
CA ALA A 130 -9.00 18.59 -2.96
C ALA A 130 -8.59 18.43 -1.49
N TYR A 131 -8.48 19.54 -0.76
CA TYR A 131 -8.19 19.57 0.67
C TYR A 131 -9.13 18.64 1.47
N ASP A 132 -10.42 18.68 1.16
CA ASP A 132 -11.45 17.86 1.82
C ASP A 132 -11.18 16.35 1.68
N THR A 133 -10.55 15.93 0.59
CA THR A 133 -10.18 14.53 0.37
C THR A 133 -9.05 14.11 1.32
N LEU A 134 -8.05 14.97 1.51
CA LEU A 134 -6.94 14.75 2.43
C LEU A 134 -7.43 14.76 3.88
N LEU A 135 -8.27 15.73 4.24
CA LEU A 135 -8.86 15.85 5.58
C LEU A 135 -9.66 14.60 5.95
N LYS A 136 -10.57 14.14 5.07
CA LYS A 136 -11.33 12.90 5.29
C LYS A 136 -10.42 11.67 5.42
N SER A 137 -9.35 11.62 4.62
CA SER A 137 -8.39 10.52 4.72
C SER A 137 -7.67 10.50 6.07
N TYR A 138 -7.31 11.66 6.62
CA TYR A 138 -6.67 11.77 7.93
C TYR A 138 -7.65 11.48 9.08
N GLN A 139 -8.88 11.98 9.00
CA GLN A 139 -9.93 11.69 9.98
C GLN A 139 -10.18 10.19 10.11
N ARG A 140 -10.32 9.47 8.98
CA ARG A 140 -10.46 8.02 8.97
C ARG A 140 -9.26 7.33 9.62
N PHE A 141 -8.03 7.76 9.33
CA PHE A 141 -6.83 7.23 9.96
C PHE A 141 -6.85 7.39 11.48
N VAL A 142 -7.24 8.57 11.99
CA VAL A 142 -7.35 8.82 13.43
C VAL A 142 -8.40 7.91 14.08
N GLU A 143 -9.53 7.69 13.42
CA GLU A 143 -10.60 6.78 13.89
C GLU A 143 -10.12 5.32 13.93
N GLU A 144 -9.49 4.83 12.85
CA GLU A 144 -8.94 3.48 12.76
C GLU A 144 -7.86 3.25 13.82
N ARG A 145 -7.00 4.24 14.07
CA ARG A 145 -5.99 4.20 15.13
C ARG A 145 -6.63 4.14 16.53
N LYS A 146 -7.67 4.93 16.79
CA LYS A 146 -8.44 4.88 18.06
C LYS A 146 -9.13 3.52 18.23
N ALA A 147 -9.74 2.98 17.19
CA ALA A 147 -10.40 1.68 17.21
C ALA A 147 -9.40 0.54 17.47
N SER A 148 -8.22 0.60 16.86
CA SER A 148 -7.16 -0.40 17.04
C SER A 148 -6.58 -0.38 18.46
N LYS A 149 -6.38 0.80 19.04
CA LYS A 149 -5.96 0.95 20.45
C LYS A 149 -7.00 0.38 21.42
N LYS A 150 -8.30 0.60 21.17
CA LYS A 150 -9.39 0.01 21.97
C LYS A 150 -9.42 -1.52 21.90
N LYS A 151 -9.22 -2.09 20.70
CA LYS A 151 -9.16 -3.55 20.51
C LYS A 151 -7.95 -4.17 21.23
N ALA A 152 -6.78 -3.53 21.15
CA ALA A 152 -5.58 -3.99 21.85
C ALA A 152 -5.76 -3.98 23.37
N ALA A 153 -6.38 -2.93 23.93
CA ALA A 153 -6.64 -2.86 25.37
C ALA A 153 -7.66 -3.91 25.86
N ALA A 154 -8.61 -4.34 25.01
CA ALA A 154 -9.61 -5.34 25.36
C ALA A 154 -9.04 -6.78 25.45
N VAL A 155 -7.96 -7.06 24.71
CA VAL A 155 -7.21 -8.32 24.83
C VAL A 155 -6.24 -8.19 26.00
N THR A 156 -6.78 -8.25 27.22
CA THR A 156 -5.94 -8.32 28.42
C THR A 156 -5.05 -9.57 28.36
N PRO A 157 -3.76 -9.49 28.77
CA PRO A 157 -2.84 -10.64 28.77
C PRO A 157 -3.43 -11.88 29.47
N ARG A 158 -4.28 -11.68 30.49
CA ARG A 158 -4.98 -12.76 31.20
C ARG A 158 -6.00 -13.50 30.34
N LYS A 159 -6.73 -12.84 29.44
CA LYS A 159 -7.64 -13.54 28.51
C LYS A 159 -6.85 -14.33 27.47
N ALA A 160 -5.82 -13.72 26.90
CA ALA A 160 -4.92 -14.41 25.96
C ALA A 160 -4.27 -15.65 26.61
N LEU A 161 -3.81 -15.53 27.86
CA LEU A 161 -3.22 -16.65 28.62
C LEU A 161 -4.25 -17.75 28.90
N LYS A 162 -5.48 -17.39 29.30
CA LYS A 162 -6.57 -18.36 29.55
C LYS A 162 -6.99 -19.08 28.27
N ASP A 163 -7.05 -18.39 27.14
CA ASP A 163 -7.39 -18.99 25.85
C ASP A 163 -6.28 -19.93 25.36
N LEU A 164 -5.01 -19.59 25.62
CA LEU A 164 -3.85 -20.43 25.31
C LEU A 164 -3.83 -21.68 26.21
N GLN A 165 -4.07 -21.52 27.51
CA GLN A 165 -4.22 -22.64 28.44
C GLN A 165 -5.36 -23.57 28.01
N LYS A 166 -6.54 -23.01 27.69
CA LYS A 166 -7.68 -23.80 27.22
C LYS A 166 -7.33 -24.60 25.97
N LYS A 167 -6.69 -23.98 24.96
CA LYS A 167 -6.26 -24.66 23.72
C LYS A 167 -5.26 -25.79 23.98
N LEU A 168 -4.27 -25.57 24.85
CA LEU A 168 -3.31 -26.59 25.27
C LEU A 168 -4.02 -27.79 25.90
N THR A 169 -4.97 -27.55 26.80
CA THR A 169 -5.75 -28.63 27.43
C THR A 169 -6.57 -29.42 26.41
N THR A 170 -7.17 -28.76 25.41
CA THR A 170 -7.94 -29.45 24.37
C THR A 170 -7.05 -30.32 23.47
N MET A 171 -5.85 -29.85 23.12
CA MET A 171 -4.91 -30.63 22.29
C MET A 171 -4.42 -31.89 23.01
N VAL A 172 -4.09 -31.76 24.30
CA VAL A 172 -3.67 -32.91 25.13
C VAL A 172 -4.82 -33.93 25.25
N ALA A 173 -6.05 -33.49 25.49
CA ALA A 173 -7.22 -34.37 25.56
C ALA A 173 -7.49 -35.13 24.26
N THR A 174 -7.26 -34.51 23.10
CA THR A 174 -7.46 -35.14 21.79
C THR A 174 -6.39 -36.18 21.47
N THR A 175 -5.18 -36.03 22.03
CA THR A 175 -4.05 -36.95 21.81
C THR A 175 -4.22 -38.27 22.60
N HIS A 176 -4.89 -38.24 23.76
CA HIS A 176 -5.13 -39.44 24.57
C HIS A 176 -6.25 -40.35 24.06
N LEU A 177 -7.16 -39.87 23.21
CA LEU A 177 -8.25 -40.67 22.63
C LEU A 177 -7.83 -41.49 21.39
N SER A 178 -6.65 -41.22 20.81
CA SER A 178 -6.14 -41.95 19.63
C SER A 178 -5.31 -43.20 19.96
N ALA A 179 -5.04 -43.48 21.24
CA ALA A 179 -4.15 -44.58 21.66
C ALA A 179 -4.88 -45.88 22.05
N ALA A 180 -6.21 -45.93 22.00
CA ALA A 180 -7.01 -47.10 22.36
C ALA A 180 -7.60 -47.78 21.10
N ALA A 181 -6.75 -48.29 20.21
CA ALA A 181 -7.16 -49.22 19.17
C ALA A 181 -6.81 -50.65 19.60
N PRO A 182 -7.78 -51.52 19.93
CA PRO A 182 -7.49 -52.89 20.31
C PRO A 182 -7.03 -53.71 19.10
N LEU A 183 -5.85 -54.31 19.20
CA LEU A 183 -5.31 -55.28 18.26
C LEU A 183 -6.21 -56.52 18.26
N HIS A 184 -7.08 -56.63 17.25
CA HIS A 184 -7.80 -57.86 16.96
C HIS A 184 -6.81 -58.85 16.33
N VAL A 185 -6.35 -59.81 17.15
CA VAL A 185 -5.61 -60.98 16.69
C VAL A 185 -6.63 -62.03 16.28
N SER A 186 -6.71 -62.32 14.98
CA SER A 186 -7.42 -63.48 14.45
C SER A 186 -6.41 -64.56 14.12
N LEU A 187 -6.60 -65.74 14.72
CA LEU A 187 -5.89 -66.99 14.46
C LEU A 187 -6.38 -67.65 13.17
#